data_AF-A0A1G1KRJ8-F1
#
_entry.id   AF-A0A1G1KRJ8-F1
#
_cell.length_a   1.000
_cell.length_b   1.000
_cell.length_c   1.000
_cell.angle_alpha   90.00
_cell.angle_beta   90.00
_cell.angle_gamma   90.00
#
_symmetry.space_group_name_H-M   'P 1'
#
loop_
_entity.id
_entity.type
_entity.pdbx_description
1 polymer ?
#
loop_
_entity_poly.entity_id
_entity_poly.type
_entity_poly.pdbx_seq_one_letter_code
_entity_poly.pdbx_strand_id
1 'polypeptide(L)'
;MPSSNQHLQQANHNLHFLASFVTNYSYNDWAITVSFYTAVHVIEAGINKSVELLYCGKKIQIHHSDELPAAAGKQGIEQPINFSSANFSPHVARKILVDENFPEIAAEYNLLHREARAARYFNYSFAEYKIKLLIGTTFKKIISWSNNQLETNFDLNLLGKNC
;
A
#
# COMPACT_ATOMS: atom_id res chain seq x y z
N MET A 1 4.44 17.08 3.75
CA MET A 1 3.88 15.76 3.43
C MET A 1 2.38 15.87 3.25
N PRO A 2 1.76 15.05 2.37
CA PRO A 2 0.31 14.98 2.29
C PRO A 2 -0.29 14.55 3.63
N SER A 3 -1.48 15.06 3.93
CA SER A 3 -2.28 14.62 5.09
C SER A 3 -2.95 13.27 4.83
N SER A 4 -3.43 12.61 5.89
CA SER A 4 -4.26 11.40 5.77
C SER A 4 -5.41 11.58 4.77
N ASN A 5 -6.16 12.69 4.84
CA ASN A 5 -7.26 12.96 3.91
C ASN A 5 -6.81 13.08 2.46
N GLN A 6 -5.67 13.71 2.19
CA GLN A 6 -5.12 13.82 0.83
C GLN A 6 -4.72 12.44 0.29
N HIS A 7 -4.13 11.58 1.12
CA HIS A 7 -3.86 10.19 0.75
C HIS A 7 -5.15 9.43 0.46
N LEU A 8 -6.19 9.54 1.29
CA LEU A 8 -7.47 8.88 1.06
C LEU A 8 -8.18 9.37 -0.21
N GLN A 9 -8.09 10.67 -0.52
CA GLN A 9 -8.58 11.22 -1.78
C GLN A 9 -7.86 10.62 -2.99
N GLN A 10 -6.52 10.51 -2.92
CA GLN A 10 -5.74 9.89 -3.99
C GLN A 10 -6.03 8.39 -4.13
N ALA A 11 -6.22 7.69 -3.01
CA ALA A 11 -6.64 6.29 -3.02
C ALA A 11 -8.01 6.12 -3.70
N ASN A 12 -8.98 6.98 -3.38
CA ASN A 12 -10.30 6.96 -4.01
C ASN A 12 -10.22 7.26 -5.51
N HIS A 13 -9.41 8.25 -5.90
CA HIS A 13 -9.17 8.58 -7.30
C HIS A 13 -8.60 7.37 -8.06
N ASN A 14 -7.57 6.73 -7.51
CA ASN A 14 -6.97 5.54 -8.12
C ASN A 14 -7.94 4.36 -8.19
N LEU A 15 -8.81 4.18 -7.20
CA LEU A 15 -9.86 3.16 -7.21
C LEU A 15 -10.84 3.36 -8.37
N HIS A 16 -11.30 4.59 -8.59
CA HIS A 16 -12.17 4.91 -9.74
C HIS A 16 -11.43 4.75 -11.06
N PHE A 17 -10.16 5.14 -11.13
CA PHE A 17 -9.34 4.91 -12.31
C PHE A 17 -9.21 3.42 -12.61
N LEU A 18 -8.91 2.58 -11.61
CA LEU A 18 -8.88 1.12 -11.77
C LEU A 18 -10.22 0.57 -12.28
N ALA A 19 -11.32 0.98 -11.66
CA ALA A 19 -12.67 0.54 -12.04
C ALA A 19 -13.03 0.88 -13.50
N SER A 20 -12.48 1.96 -14.04
CA SER A 20 -12.75 2.38 -15.43
C SER A 20 -12.24 1.40 -16.49
N PHE A 21 -11.28 0.52 -16.16
CA PHE A 21 -10.67 -0.38 -17.15
C PHE A 21 -10.49 -1.84 -16.70
N VAL A 22 -10.54 -2.15 -15.40
CA VAL A 22 -10.23 -3.48 -14.88
C VAL A 22 -11.14 -4.59 -15.45
N THR A 23 -12.39 -4.27 -15.76
CA THR A 23 -13.38 -5.24 -16.27
C THR A 23 -13.09 -5.69 -17.70
N ASN A 24 -12.31 -4.92 -18.45
CA ASN A 24 -12.00 -5.22 -19.85
C ASN A 24 -10.70 -6.02 -20.00
N TYR A 25 -9.96 -6.23 -18.90
CA TYR A 25 -8.70 -7.01 -18.82
C TYR A 25 -7.66 -6.70 -19.92
N SER A 26 -7.71 -5.49 -20.48
CA SER A 26 -6.86 -5.05 -21.57
C SER A 26 -5.52 -4.49 -21.08
N TYR A 27 -5.45 -4.11 -19.80
CA TYR A 27 -4.30 -3.47 -19.16
C TYR A 27 -4.03 -4.11 -17.79
N ASN A 28 -3.75 -5.42 -17.82
CA ASN A 28 -3.65 -6.24 -16.61
C ASN A 28 -2.46 -5.86 -15.71
N ASP A 29 -1.33 -5.51 -16.30
CA ASP A 29 -0.15 -4.95 -15.60
C ASP A 29 -0.46 -3.60 -14.92
N TRP A 30 -1.20 -2.73 -15.60
CA TRP A 30 -1.69 -1.47 -15.03
C TRP A 30 -2.70 -1.70 -13.92
N ALA A 31 -3.58 -2.69 -14.04
CA ALA A 31 -4.55 -3.02 -13.00
C ALA A 31 -3.85 -3.37 -11.67
N ILE A 32 -2.80 -4.18 -11.73
CA ILE A 32 -1.95 -4.51 -10.56
C ILE A 32 -1.23 -3.26 -10.05
N THR A 33 -0.65 -2.48 -10.96
CA THR A 33 0.11 -1.28 -10.61
C THR A 33 -0.76 -0.27 -9.88
N VAL A 34 -1.93 0.06 -10.43
CA VAL A 34 -2.89 1.00 -9.81
C VAL A 34 -3.41 0.46 -8.48
N SER A 35 -3.70 -0.85 -8.39
CA SER A 35 -4.10 -1.49 -7.12
C SER A 35 -3.04 -1.29 -6.04
N PHE A 36 -1.77 -1.51 -6.37
CA PHE A 36 -0.67 -1.31 -5.42
C PHE A 36 -0.51 0.16 -5.02
N TYR A 37 -0.53 1.10 -5.97
CA TYR A 37 -0.42 2.53 -5.63
C TYR A 37 -1.63 3.04 -4.82
N THR A 38 -2.81 2.46 -5.03
CA THR A 38 -3.97 2.69 -4.16
C THR A 38 -3.68 2.20 -2.74
N ALA A 39 -3.15 0.98 -2.59
CA ALA A 39 -2.76 0.44 -1.29
C ALA A 39 -1.66 1.28 -0.61
N VAL A 40 -0.70 1.84 -1.36
CA VAL A 40 0.31 2.77 -0.82
C VAL A 40 -0.37 3.95 -0.13
N HIS A 41 -1.34 4.59 -0.78
CA HIS A 41 -2.03 5.73 -0.19
C HIS A 41 -2.89 5.35 1.01
N VAL A 42 -3.55 4.19 0.98
CA VAL A 42 -4.25 3.65 2.16
C VAL A 42 -3.30 3.48 3.35
N ILE A 43 -2.12 2.89 3.12
CA ILE A 43 -1.12 2.69 4.18
C ILE A 43 -0.57 4.01 4.70
N GLU A 44 -0.21 4.97 3.84
CA GLU A 44 0.27 6.27 4.30
C GLU A 44 -0.80 7.03 5.09
N ALA A 45 -2.09 6.89 4.72
CA ALA A 45 -3.18 7.44 5.51
C ALA A 45 -3.29 6.79 6.90
N GLY A 46 -3.05 5.48 7.01
CA GLY A 46 -2.99 4.74 8.27
C GLY A 46 -1.79 5.12 9.14
N ILE A 47 -0.61 5.27 8.55
CA ILE A 47 0.59 5.80 9.20
C ILE A 47 0.30 7.19 9.77
N ASN A 48 -0.26 8.08 8.96
CA ASN A 48 -0.54 9.46 9.34
C ASN A 48 -1.57 9.58 10.49
N LYS A 49 -2.56 8.68 10.54
CA LYS A 49 -3.57 8.61 11.62
C LYS A 49 -3.05 7.95 12.91
N SER A 50 -1.97 7.18 12.83
CA SER A 50 -1.42 6.48 13.99
C SER A 50 -0.69 7.46 14.90
N VAL A 51 -1.00 7.43 16.20
CA VAL A 51 -0.33 8.29 17.20
C VAL A 51 1.09 7.80 17.45
N GLU A 52 1.27 6.49 17.54
CA GLU A 52 2.56 5.82 17.69
C GLU A 52 2.59 4.59 16.80
N LEU A 53 3.73 4.35 16.17
CA LEU A 53 4.02 3.15 15.38
C LEU A 53 5.15 2.36 16.02
N LEU A 54 5.18 1.06 15.77
CA LEU A 54 6.25 0.17 16.13
C LEU A 54 7.29 0.11 15.00
N TYR A 55 8.56 0.19 15.40
CA TYR A 55 9.71 -0.12 14.57
C TYR A 55 10.78 -0.81 15.42
N CYS A 56 11.12 -2.05 15.05
CA CYS A 56 12.03 -2.91 15.82
C CYS A 56 11.61 -3.01 17.30
N GLY A 57 10.31 -3.13 17.56
CA GLY A 57 9.74 -3.23 18.91
C GLY A 57 9.78 -1.94 19.73
N LYS A 58 10.23 -0.82 19.15
CA LYS A 58 10.22 0.51 19.79
C LYS A 58 9.12 1.38 19.21
N LYS A 59 8.54 2.22 20.07
CA LYS A 59 7.52 3.20 19.66
C LYS A 59 8.18 4.42 19.02
N ILE A 60 7.70 4.78 17.84
CA ILE A 60 8.14 5.93 17.06
C ILE A 60 6.94 6.79 16.67
N GLN A 61 7.16 8.08 16.55
CA GLN A 61 6.16 9.04 16.09
C GLN A 61 6.63 9.60 14.76
N ILE A 62 5.88 9.25 13.70
CA ILE A 62 6.08 9.70 12.32
C ILE A 62 4.72 9.89 11.68
N HIS A 63 4.65 10.77 10.68
CA HIS A 63 3.41 11.05 9.95
C HIS A 63 3.42 10.50 8.52
N HIS A 64 4.59 10.06 8.05
CA HIS A 64 4.79 9.49 6.73
C HIS A 64 5.96 8.50 6.78
N SER A 65 5.92 7.47 5.94
CA SER A 65 6.90 6.37 6.01
C SER A 65 8.37 6.78 5.76
N ASP A 66 8.60 7.87 5.04
CA ASP A 66 9.94 8.37 4.72
C ASP A 66 10.59 9.17 5.86
N GLU A 67 9.83 9.47 6.92
CA GLU A 67 10.34 10.03 8.16
C GLU A 67 11.02 8.97 9.04
N LEU A 68 10.79 7.68 8.75
CA LEU A 68 11.29 6.55 9.53
C LEU A 68 12.81 6.60 9.77
N PRO A 69 13.69 6.82 8.77
CA PRO A 69 15.13 6.90 9.01
C PRO A 69 15.51 8.05 9.96
N ALA A 70 14.87 9.21 9.83
CA ALA A 70 15.16 10.35 10.70
C ALA A 70 14.69 10.08 12.14
N ALA A 71 13.50 9.50 12.32
CA ALA A 71 12.94 9.16 13.62
C ALA A 71 13.75 8.05 14.32
N ALA A 72 14.10 6.99 13.59
CA ALA A 72 14.94 5.91 14.11
C ALA A 72 16.33 6.42 14.54
N GLY A 73 16.93 7.31 13.73
CA GLY A 73 18.23 7.91 14.03
C GLY A 73 18.21 8.75 15.31
N LYS A 74 17.17 9.56 15.52
CA LYS A 74 16.99 10.36 16.75
C LYS A 74 16.87 9.49 18.01
N GLN A 75 16.32 8.28 17.88
CA GLN A 75 16.14 7.35 18.98
C GLN A 75 17.30 6.35 19.14
N GLY A 76 18.38 6.47 18.36
CA GLY A 76 19.50 5.53 18.38
C GLY A 76 19.09 4.09 18.05
N ILE A 77 18.06 3.92 17.22
CA ILE A 77 17.64 2.59 16.73
C ILE A 77 18.54 2.23 15.56
N GLU A 78 19.11 1.03 15.61
CA GLU A 78 19.92 0.51 14.51
C GLU A 78 19.07 0.47 13.23
N GLN A 79 19.65 0.96 12.14
CA GLN A 79 19.01 0.99 10.84
C GLN A 79 19.70 -0.02 9.93
N PRO A 80 18.94 -0.76 9.09
CA PRO A 80 19.55 -1.58 8.07
C PRO A 80 20.52 -0.76 7.21
N ILE A 81 21.58 -1.37 6.68
CA ILE A 81 22.61 -0.67 5.87
C ILE A 81 21.99 0.16 4.71
N ASN A 82 20.84 -0.30 4.19
CA ASN A 82 20.09 0.35 3.10
C ASN A 82 19.09 1.44 3.56
N PHE A 83 19.12 1.85 4.83
CA PHE A 83 18.28 2.93 5.37
C PHE A 83 19.02 4.27 5.48
N SER A 84 20.31 4.31 5.15
CA SER A 84 21.02 5.58 4.99
C SER A 84 20.36 6.43 3.90
N SER A 85 20.32 7.76 4.09
CA SER A 85 19.63 8.71 3.20
C SER A 85 20.03 8.60 1.73
N ALA A 86 21.24 8.11 1.42
CA ALA A 86 21.73 7.91 0.07
C ALA A 86 21.10 6.70 -0.67
N ASN A 87 20.59 5.70 0.04
CA ASN A 87 20.04 4.46 -0.53
C ASN A 87 18.61 4.16 -0.06
N PHE A 88 17.97 5.13 0.59
CA PHE A 88 16.65 4.94 1.19
C PHE A 88 15.58 4.65 0.14
N SER A 89 14.83 3.57 0.37
CA SER A 89 13.64 3.26 -0.42
C SER A 89 12.38 3.41 0.45
N PRO A 90 11.49 4.37 0.14
CA PRO A 90 10.20 4.51 0.84
C PRO A 90 9.36 3.22 0.82
N HIS A 91 9.55 2.35 -0.20
CA HIS A 91 8.87 1.06 -0.27
C HIS A 91 9.32 0.10 0.83
N VAL A 92 10.61 0.13 1.20
CA VAL A 92 11.15 -0.73 2.26
C VAL A 92 10.64 -0.25 3.61
N ALA A 93 10.66 1.07 3.87
CA ALA A 93 10.09 1.64 5.09
C ALA A 93 8.62 1.28 5.27
N ARG A 94 7.79 1.50 4.24
CA ARG A 94 6.36 1.11 4.28
C ARG A 94 6.17 -0.36 4.58
N LYS A 95 6.95 -1.23 3.93
CA LYS A 95 6.84 -2.67 4.18
C LYS A 95 7.12 -3.03 5.64
N ILE A 96 8.17 -2.48 6.24
CA ILE A 96 8.47 -2.71 7.66
C ILE A 96 7.33 -2.19 8.55
N LEU A 97 6.87 -0.96 8.30
CA LEU A 97 5.78 -0.38 9.07
C LEU A 97 4.50 -1.20 8.95
N VAL A 98 4.16 -1.68 7.76
CA VAL A 98 3.00 -2.56 7.53
C VAL A 98 3.17 -3.88 8.27
N ASP A 99 4.33 -4.52 8.18
CA ASP A 99 4.60 -5.81 8.82
C ASP A 99 4.48 -5.70 10.36
N GLU A 100 4.92 -4.59 10.96
CA GLU A 100 4.90 -4.39 12.42
C GLU A 100 3.58 -3.78 12.96
N ASN A 101 2.86 -2.98 12.16
CA ASN A 101 1.73 -2.18 12.67
C ASN A 101 0.37 -2.58 12.08
N PHE A 102 0.35 -3.21 10.91
CA PHE A 102 -0.88 -3.59 10.21
C PHE A 102 -0.87 -5.07 9.82
N PRO A 103 -0.65 -5.99 10.79
CA PRO A 103 -0.44 -7.41 10.52
C PRO A 103 -1.61 -8.07 9.79
N GLU A 104 -2.82 -7.54 9.91
CA GLU A 104 -4.04 -8.05 9.28
C GLU A 104 -4.00 -7.99 7.74
N ILE A 105 -3.21 -7.06 7.19
CA ILE A 105 -3.08 -6.82 5.74
C ILE A 105 -1.64 -6.92 5.23
N ALA A 106 -0.69 -7.27 6.09
CA ALA A 106 0.72 -7.29 5.73
C ALA A 106 1.03 -8.28 4.59
N ALA A 107 0.45 -9.48 4.65
CA ALA A 107 0.61 -10.48 3.60
C ALA A 107 0.09 -9.97 2.24
N GLU A 108 -1.08 -9.33 2.25
CA GLU A 108 -1.72 -8.81 1.05
C GLU A 108 -0.96 -7.62 0.46
N TYR A 109 -0.51 -6.69 1.29
CA TYR A 109 0.30 -5.55 0.87
C TYR A 109 1.61 -6.01 0.23
N ASN A 110 2.28 -6.98 0.85
CA ASN A 110 3.55 -7.53 0.36
C ASN A 110 3.39 -8.28 -0.96
N LEU A 111 2.29 -9.03 -1.11
CA LEU A 111 1.92 -9.68 -2.36
C LEU A 111 1.72 -8.63 -3.46
N LEU A 112 0.87 -7.62 -3.23
CA LEU A 112 0.61 -6.54 -4.19
C LEU A 112 1.88 -5.79 -4.59
N HIS A 113 2.74 -5.47 -3.63
CA HIS A 113 4.02 -4.81 -3.90
C HIS A 113 4.91 -5.65 -4.84
N ARG A 114 5.03 -6.95 -4.58
CA ARG A 114 5.83 -7.85 -5.41
C ARG A 114 5.27 -7.96 -6.82
N GLU A 115 3.95 -8.17 -6.95
CA GLU A 115 3.30 -8.30 -8.26
C GLU A 115 3.34 -6.99 -9.03
N ALA A 116 3.19 -5.82 -8.38
CA ALA A 116 3.32 -4.52 -9.03
C ALA A 116 4.75 -4.21 -9.47
N ARG A 117 5.76 -4.70 -8.74
CA ARG A 117 7.15 -4.64 -9.21
C ARG A 117 7.33 -5.51 -10.46
N ALA A 118 6.77 -6.72 -10.47
CA ALA A 118 6.79 -7.59 -11.64
C ALA A 118 6.10 -6.94 -12.85
N ALA A 119 4.90 -6.38 -12.65
CA ALA A 119 4.13 -5.66 -13.67
C ALA A 119 4.91 -4.52 -14.34
N ARG A 120 5.62 -3.72 -13.55
CA ARG A 120 6.32 -2.55 -14.09
C ARG A 120 7.61 -2.89 -14.84
N TYR A 121 8.32 -3.94 -14.43
CA TYR A 121 9.71 -4.15 -14.85
C TYR A 121 9.99 -5.47 -15.55
N PHE A 122 9.13 -6.49 -15.39
CA PHE A 122 9.49 -7.86 -15.77
C PHE A 122 8.39 -8.60 -16.54
N ASN A 123 7.12 -8.24 -16.36
CA ASN A 123 6.00 -8.94 -16.97
C ASN A 123 4.88 -7.97 -17.35
N TYR A 124 4.62 -7.81 -18.65
CA TYR A 124 3.55 -6.94 -19.16
C TYR A 124 2.30 -7.72 -19.58
N SER A 125 2.32 -9.06 -19.46
CA SER A 125 1.29 -9.95 -19.99
C SER A 125 0.71 -10.86 -18.90
N PHE A 126 0.11 -10.24 -17.88
CA PHE A 126 -0.56 -10.98 -16.81
C PHE A 126 -1.84 -11.65 -17.33
N ALA A 127 -2.03 -12.92 -16.98
CA ALA A 127 -3.25 -13.65 -17.29
C ALA A 127 -4.45 -13.10 -16.49
N GLU A 128 -5.62 -13.06 -17.13
CA GLU A 128 -6.86 -12.54 -16.55
C GLU A 128 -7.21 -13.17 -15.19
N TYR A 129 -7.12 -14.50 -15.07
CA TYR A 129 -7.46 -15.20 -13.82
C TYR A 129 -6.60 -14.72 -12.64
N LYS A 130 -5.34 -14.32 -12.91
CA LYS A 130 -4.43 -13.81 -11.88
C LYS A 130 -4.84 -12.41 -11.44
N ILE A 131 -5.35 -11.58 -12.36
CA ILE A 131 -5.91 -10.27 -12.02
C ILE A 131 -7.16 -10.40 -11.17
N LYS A 132 -8.08 -11.29 -11.56
CA LYS A 132 -9.28 -11.61 -10.76
C LYS A 132 -8.88 -12.00 -9.34
N LEU A 133 -7.97 -12.96 -9.20
CA LEU A 133 -7.50 -13.39 -7.87
C LEU A 133 -6.87 -12.23 -7.08
N LEU A 134 -5.92 -11.50 -7.66
CA LEU A 134 -5.22 -10.42 -6.94
C LEU A 134 -6.17 -9.29 -6.55
N ILE A 135 -7.06 -8.86 -7.44
CA ILE A 135 -7.96 -7.74 -7.17
C ILE A 135 -9.09 -8.20 -6.24
N GLY A 136 -9.76 -9.31 -6.58
CA GLY A 136 -10.90 -9.85 -5.86
C GLY A 136 -10.62 -10.34 -4.45
N THR A 137 -9.38 -10.72 -4.15
CA THR A 137 -9.00 -11.18 -2.81
C THR A 137 -8.06 -10.20 -2.15
N THR A 138 -6.86 -10.01 -2.70
CA THR A 138 -5.75 -9.32 -2.06
C THR A 138 -6.04 -7.83 -1.92
N PHE A 139 -6.40 -7.17 -3.02
CA PHE A 139 -6.69 -5.74 -3.02
C PHE A 139 -7.98 -5.41 -2.27
N LYS A 140 -9.07 -6.16 -2.50
CA LYS A 140 -10.32 -5.98 -1.75
C LYS A 140 -10.12 -6.08 -0.24
N LYS A 141 -9.27 -6.97 0.27
CA LYS A 141 -8.98 -7.06 1.71
C LYS A 141 -8.36 -5.79 2.27
N ILE A 142 -7.41 -5.17 1.55
CA ILE A 142 -6.78 -3.90 1.96
C ILE A 142 -7.81 -2.77 1.99
N ILE A 143 -8.70 -2.71 0.99
CA ILE A 143 -9.75 -1.69 0.94
C ILE A 143 -10.79 -1.91 2.03
N SER A 144 -11.20 -3.15 2.31
CA SER A 144 -12.06 -3.48 3.45
C SER A 144 -11.43 -3.10 4.78
N TRP A 145 -10.12 -3.36 4.95
CA TRP A 145 -9.37 -2.92 6.12
C TRP A 145 -9.38 -1.39 6.24
N SER A 146 -9.18 -0.65 5.14
CA SER A 146 -9.26 0.81 5.13
C SER A 146 -10.64 1.30 5.59
N ASN A 147 -11.71 0.70 5.07
CA ASN A 147 -13.08 1.08 5.45
C ASN A 147 -13.32 0.88 6.96
N ASN A 148 -12.77 -0.19 7.53
CA ASN A 148 -12.95 -0.50 8.95
C ASN A 148 -12.03 0.33 9.86
N GLN A 149 -10.74 0.47 9.52
CA GLN A 149 -9.72 1.06 10.40
C GLN A 149 -9.55 2.57 10.20
N LEU A 150 -9.82 3.06 8.99
CA LEU A 150 -9.63 4.46 8.63
C LEU A 150 -10.96 5.19 8.41
N GLU A 151 -12.08 4.52 8.67
CA GLU A 151 -13.45 5.04 8.50
C GLU A 151 -13.72 5.55 7.08
N THR A 152 -13.18 4.85 6.08
CA THR A 152 -13.43 5.16 4.66
C THR A 152 -14.72 4.51 4.16
N ASN A 153 -15.26 5.04 3.08
CA ASN A 153 -16.43 4.48 2.37
C ASN A 153 -16.08 4.13 0.93
N PHE A 154 -14.94 3.47 0.72
CA PHE A 154 -14.53 3.04 -0.62
C PHE A 154 -15.47 1.95 -1.14
N ASP A 155 -16.01 2.17 -2.33
CA ASP A 155 -16.97 1.25 -2.95
C ASP A 155 -16.24 0.07 -3.63
N LEU A 156 -16.29 -1.09 -2.98
CA LEU A 156 -15.72 -2.34 -3.48
C LEU A 156 -16.47 -2.90 -4.69
N ASN A 157 -17.71 -2.47 -4.92
CA ASN A 157 -18.53 -2.96 -6.04
C ASN A 157 -18.07 -2.37 -7.38
N LEU A 158 -17.31 -1.27 -7.36
CA LEU A 158 -16.71 -0.66 -8.55
C LEU A 158 -15.81 -1.62 -9.32
N LEU A 159 -15.24 -2.62 -8.64
CA LEU A 159 -14.33 -3.59 -9.23
C LEU A 159 -15.05 -4.78 -9.90
N GLY A 160 -16.39 -4.77 -9.92
CA GLY A 160 -17.19 -5.85 -10.50
C GLY A 160 -17.37 -7.07 -9.59
N LYS A 161 -18.44 -7.84 -9.84
CA LYS A 161 -18.83 -9.03 -9.05
C LYS A 161 -17.92 -10.25 -9.26
N ASN A 162 -17.14 -10.25 -10.34
CA ASN A 162 -16.31 -11.39 -10.78
C ASN A 162 -14.79 -11.11 -10.71
N CYS A 163 -14.40 -9.99 -10.10
CA CYS A 163 -13.04 -9.83 -9.58
C CYS A 163 -12.99 -10.51 -8.23
#